data_AF-A0A3M2KSN9-F1
#
_entry.id   AF-A0A3M2KSN9-F1
#
_cell.length_a   1.000
_cell.length_b   1.000
_cell.length_c   1.000
_cell.angle_alpha   90.00
_cell.angle_beta   90.00
_cell.angle_gamma   90.00
#
_symmetry.space_group_name_H-M   'P 1'
#
loop_
_entity.id
_entity.type
_entity.pdbx_description
1 polymer ?
#
loop_
_entity_poly.entity_id
_entity_poly.type
_entity_poly.pdbx_seq_one_letter_code
_entity_poly.pdbx_strand_id
1 'polypeptide(L)'
;MFEHWPDEVAPTLRREVSPPTPVVVDLALAIPSGTGSFRRDGIPLRIRSGGLNVSGRVPGLLHAWARTNTGNWLALVEFVLATANNRGRVPVRQWCSEAAVSPNPPARRR
;
A
#
# COMPACT_ATOMS: atom_id res chain seq x y z
N MET A 1 -18.45 27.52 14.52
CA MET A 1 -17.39 28.01 15.44
C MET A 1 -16.68 26.77 15.94
N PHE A 2 -15.47 26.48 15.44
CA PHE A 2 -14.64 25.40 15.98
C PHE A 2 -13.66 26.08 16.94
N GLU A 3 -13.87 25.83 18.22
CA GLU A 3 -13.02 26.34 19.28
C GLU A 3 -11.62 25.72 19.13
N HIS A 4 -10.63 26.57 19.41
CA HIS A 4 -9.20 26.32 19.33
C HIS A 4 -8.82 25.06 20.14
N TRP A 5 -8.36 24.02 19.44
CA TRP A 5 -7.78 22.84 20.08
C TRP A 5 -6.31 23.13 20.40
N PRO A 6 -5.85 22.94 21.64
CA PRO A 6 -4.45 23.20 21.97
C PRO A 6 -3.53 22.21 21.24
N ASP A 7 -2.66 22.76 20.39
CA ASP A 7 -1.69 22.03 19.55
C ASP A 7 -0.47 21.50 20.32
N GLU A 8 -0.36 21.79 21.62
CA GLU A 8 0.79 21.38 22.43
C GLU A 8 0.54 20.01 23.07
N VAL A 9 1.27 19.01 22.57
CA VAL A 9 1.42 17.63 23.09
C VAL A 9 0.35 16.60 22.65
N ALA A 10 -0.17 16.70 21.42
CA ALA A 10 -0.72 15.52 20.76
C ALA A 10 0.43 14.71 20.12
N PRO A 11 0.54 13.38 20.33
CA PRO A 11 1.41 12.57 19.49
C PRO A 11 1.05 12.84 18.04
N THR A 12 2.02 13.22 17.20
CA THR A 12 1.78 13.71 15.84
C THR A 12 0.93 12.70 15.07
N LEU A 13 -0.38 12.95 14.98
CA LEU A 13 -1.34 12.05 14.35
C LEU A 13 -1.07 11.89 12.85
N ARG A 14 -0.17 12.69 12.29
CA ARG A 14 0.35 12.60 10.94
C ARG A 14 1.86 12.84 10.95
N ARG A 15 2.58 12.12 10.09
CA ARG A 15 4.02 12.29 9.88
C ARG A 15 4.33 12.19 8.39
N GLU A 16 4.89 13.25 7.82
CA GLU A 16 5.44 13.20 6.47
C GLU A 16 6.83 12.54 6.46
N VAL A 17 7.16 11.87 5.36
CA VAL A 17 8.43 11.19 5.13
C VAL A 17 9.08 11.79 3.87
N SER A 18 10.03 12.68 4.10
CA SER A 18 10.82 13.35 3.06
C SER A 18 12.32 13.25 3.38
N PRO A 19 13.15 12.68 2.49
CA PRO A 19 12.74 12.06 1.23
C PRO A 19 11.92 10.76 1.45
N PRO A 20 11.13 10.31 0.47
CA PRO A 20 10.38 9.06 0.58
C PRO A 20 11.29 7.85 0.84
N THR A 21 10.89 6.98 1.76
CA THR A 21 11.74 5.86 2.19
C THR A 21 11.38 4.58 1.42
N PRO A 22 12.35 3.79 0.93
CA PRO A 22 12.09 2.48 0.33
C PRO A 22 11.42 1.50 1.29
N VAL A 23 10.36 0.84 0.83
CA VAL A 23 9.59 -0.16 1.57
C VAL A 23 9.23 -1.35 0.68
N VAL A 24 8.79 -2.44 1.30
CA VAL A 24 8.13 -3.55 0.64
C VAL A 24 6.65 -3.51 0.99
N VAL A 25 5.80 -3.50 -0.03
CA VAL A 25 4.33 -3.43 0.08
C VAL A 25 3.73 -4.81 -0.19
N ASP A 26 2.96 -5.33 0.77
CA ASP A 26 2.14 -6.52 0.61
C ASP A 26 0.82 -6.16 -0.09
N LEU A 27 0.68 -6.59 -1.36
CA LEU A 27 -0.40 -6.15 -2.22
C LEU A 27 -1.77 -6.67 -1.75
N ALA A 28 -1.83 -7.82 -1.09
CA ALA A 28 -3.10 -8.38 -0.62
C ALA A 28 -3.69 -7.56 0.55
N LEU A 29 -2.82 -6.99 1.39
CA LEU A 29 -3.21 -6.11 2.48
C LEU A 29 -3.40 -4.67 1.99
N ALA A 30 -2.63 -4.23 1.00
CA ALA A 30 -2.71 -2.88 0.45
C ALA A 30 -3.92 -2.68 -0.47
N ILE A 31 -4.32 -3.72 -1.22
CA ILE A 31 -5.46 -3.69 -2.14
C ILE A 31 -6.34 -4.91 -1.86
N PRO A 32 -7.28 -4.81 -0.91
CA PRO A 32 -8.22 -5.87 -0.63
C PRO A 32 -9.18 -6.07 -1.81
N SER A 33 -8.77 -6.86 -2.81
CA SER A 33 -9.66 -7.35 -3.86
C SER A 33 -10.42 -8.54 -3.29
N GLY A 34 -11.70 -8.34 -2.96
CA GLY A 34 -12.50 -9.22 -2.10
C GLY A 34 -12.46 -10.73 -2.39
N THR A 35 -12.96 -11.52 -1.42
CA THR A 35 -12.99 -13.00 -1.42
C THR A 35 -13.99 -13.61 -2.41
N GLY A 36 -14.42 -12.86 -3.41
CA GLY A 36 -15.40 -13.31 -4.40
C GLY A 36 -14.94 -14.62 -5.03
N SER A 37 -15.58 -15.70 -4.59
CA SER A 37 -15.50 -17.04 -5.16
C SER A 37 -16.06 -17.02 -6.58
N PHE A 38 -15.39 -16.33 -7.50
CA PHE A 38 -15.33 -16.86 -8.84
C PHE A 38 -14.55 -18.15 -8.68
N ARG A 39 -15.24 -19.30 -8.76
CA ARG A 39 -14.56 -20.57 -9.06
C ARG A 39 -13.51 -20.21 -10.09
N ARG A 40 -12.23 -20.51 -9.83
CA ARG A 40 -11.14 -20.10 -10.71
C ARG A 40 -11.52 -20.37 -12.17
N ASP A 41 -12.23 -21.47 -12.40
CA ASP A 41 -12.83 -21.96 -13.65
C ASP A 41 -13.75 -20.99 -14.42
N GLY A 42 -14.43 -20.04 -13.76
CA GLY A 42 -15.38 -19.10 -14.39
C GLY A 42 -14.78 -17.77 -14.85
N ILE A 43 -13.52 -17.46 -14.50
CA ILE A 43 -12.89 -16.20 -14.92
C ILE A 43 -12.41 -16.34 -16.38
N PRO A 44 -12.84 -15.47 -17.32
CA PRO A 44 -12.37 -15.47 -18.70
C PRO A 44 -10.84 -15.40 -18.80
N LEU A 45 -10.24 -16.18 -19.72
CA LEU A 45 -8.77 -16.24 -19.89
C LEU A 45 -8.13 -14.87 -20.14
N ARG A 46 -8.82 -13.98 -20.88
CA ARG A 46 -8.38 -12.59 -21.08
C ARG A 46 -8.22 -11.82 -19.77
N ILE A 47 -9.07 -12.08 -18.77
CA ILE A 47 -9.01 -11.43 -17.46
C ILE A 47 -7.91 -12.08 -16.61
N ARG A 48 -7.79 -13.42 -16.62
CA ARG A 48 -6.70 -14.09 -15.88
C ARG A 48 -5.31 -13.69 -16.37
N SER A 49 -5.15 -13.45 -17.66
CA SER A 49 -3.87 -13.03 -18.24
C SER A 49 -3.65 -11.51 -18.20
N GLY A 50 -4.69 -10.71 -18.45
CA GLY A 50 -4.56 -9.25 -18.57
C GLY A 50 -4.91 -8.46 -17.30
N GLY A 51 -5.53 -9.08 -16.30
CA GLY A 51 -5.90 -8.43 -15.05
C GLY A 51 -4.67 -8.04 -14.22
N LEU A 52 -4.85 -7.06 -13.32
CA LEU A 52 -3.81 -6.65 -12.38
C LEU A 52 -3.49 -7.78 -11.42
N ASN A 53 -2.21 -8.07 -11.25
CA ASN A 53 -1.74 -8.95 -10.19
C ASN A 53 -1.62 -8.13 -8.90
N VAL A 54 -2.60 -8.32 -8.01
CA VAL A 54 -2.66 -7.69 -6.68
C VAL A 54 -2.22 -8.64 -5.56
N SER A 55 -1.41 -9.64 -5.91
CA SER A 55 -0.86 -10.60 -4.95
C SER A 55 0.65 -10.47 -4.82
N GLY A 56 1.18 -10.93 -3.68
CA GLY A 56 2.61 -10.91 -3.41
C GLY A 56 3.11 -9.57 -2.87
N ARG A 57 4.43 -9.40 -2.90
CA ARG A 57 5.13 -8.25 -2.32
C ARG A 57 5.94 -7.52 -3.38
N VAL A 58 5.86 -6.19 -3.38
CA VAL A 58 6.54 -5.35 -4.37
C VAL A 58 7.33 -4.23 -3.68
N PRO A 59 8.44 -3.77 -4.27
CA PRO A 59 9.11 -2.57 -3.79
C PRO A 59 8.22 -1.34 -4.01
N GLY A 60 8.30 -0.39 -3.09
CA GLY A 60 7.61 0.88 -3.15
C GLY A 60 8.31 1.97 -2.33
N LEU A 61 7.68 3.13 -2.26
CA LEU A 61 8.12 4.28 -1.49
C LEU A 61 7.06 4.66 -0.46
N LEU A 62 7.49 4.99 0.74
CA LEU A 62 6.66 5.51 1.82
C LEU A 62 6.79 7.03 1.88
N HIS A 63 5.65 7.72 1.86
CA HIS A 63 5.57 9.18 1.84
C HIS A 63 5.03 9.79 3.12
N ALA A 64 4.15 9.08 3.84
CA ALA A 64 3.55 9.61 5.06
C ALA A 64 2.93 8.51 5.90
N TRP A 65 2.69 8.84 7.17
CA TRP A 65 1.87 8.10 8.12
C TRP A 65 0.71 8.96 8.61
N ALA A 66 -0.45 8.35 8.83
CA ALA A 66 -1.60 8.99 9.47
C ALA A 66 -2.29 8.03 10.45
N ARG A 67 -2.59 8.50 11.65
CA ARG A 67 -3.27 7.74 12.70
C ARG A 67 -4.78 7.77 12.42
N THR A 68 -5.44 6.62 12.50
CA THR A 68 -6.91 6.53 12.42
C THR A 68 -7.54 6.90 13.76
N ASN A 69 -8.84 7.17 13.76
CA ASN A 69 -9.62 7.33 14.98
C ASN A 69 -9.75 6.04 15.82
N THR A 70 -9.40 4.88 15.25
CA THR A 70 -9.30 3.60 15.96
C THR A 70 -7.90 3.32 16.51
N GLY A 71 -6.95 4.26 16.33
CA GLY A 71 -5.59 4.14 16.82
C GLY A 71 -4.66 3.26 15.95
N ASN A 72 -5.06 2.83 14.76
CA ASN A 72 -4.16 2.16 13.83
C ASN A 72 -3.38 3.19 13.00
N TRP A 73 -2.25 2.81 12.40
CA TRP A 73 -1.59 3.65 11.40
C TRP A 73 -1.99 3.27 9.96
N LEU A 74 -2.10 4.29 9.12
CA LEU A 74 -2.11 4.20 7.67
C LEU A 74 -0.80 4.70 7.09
N ALA A 75 -0.29 4.00 6.08
CA ALA A 75 0.87 4.39 5.30
C ALA A 75 0.43 4.91 3.92
N LEU A 76 0.91 6.09 3.53
CA LEU A 76 0.81 6.58 2.15
C LEU A 76 1.98 6.02 1.35
N VAL A 77 1.70 5.09 0.45
CA VAL A 77 2.71 4.39 -0.34
C VAL A 77 2.55 4.64 -1.83
N GLU A 78 3.66 4.59 -2.55
CA GLU A 78 3.73 4.59 -4.01
C GLU A 78 4.43 3.31 -4.50
N PHE A 79 3.83 2.60 -5.47
CA PHE A 79 4.36 1.37 -6.05
C PHE A 79 3.79 1.13 -7.45
N VAL A 80 4.24 0.07 -8.13
CA VAL A 80 3.77 -0.29 -9.48
C VAL A 80 3.13 -1.67 -9.47
N LEU A 81 1.88 -1.75 -9.93
CA LEU A 81 1.22 -3.01 -10.22
C LEU A 81 1.56 -3.47 -11.64
N ALA A 82 1.74 -4.77 -11.82
CA ALA A 82 1.83 -5.38 -13.14
C ALA A 82 0.53 -6.12 -13.47
N THR A 83 0.22 -6.24 -14.75
CA THR A 83 -0.75 -7.25 -15.21
C THR A 83 -0.17 -8.65 -15.01
N ALA A 84 -1.02 -9.68 -14.90
CA ALA A 84 -0.57 -11.05 -14.68
C ALA A 84 0.35 -11.59 -15.80
N ASN A 85 0.18 -11.12 -17.03
CA ASN A 85 1.06 -11.41 -18.17
C ASN A 85 2.30 -10.50 -18.27
N ASN A 86 2.51 -9.60 -17.30
CA ASN A 86 3.62 -8.65 -17.23
C ASN A 86 3.75 -7.66 -18.40
N ARG A 87 2.69 -7.49 -19.21
CA ARG A 87 2.69 -6.56 -20.36
C ARG A 87 2.16 -5.16 -20.04
N GLY A 88 1.44 -5.00 -18.93
CA GLY A 88 0.94 -3.72 -18.45
C GLY A 88 1.54 -3.37 -17.09
N ARG A 89 1.73 -2.07 -16.86
CA ARG A 89 2.18 -1.51 -15.58
C ARG A 89 1.29 -0.33 -15.22
N VAL A 90 0.90 -0.26 -13.96
CA VAL A 90 0.06 0.81 -13.42
C VAL A 90 0.74 1.38 -12.17
N PRO A 91 1.21 2.64 -12.19
CA PRO A 91 1.68 3.30 -10.98
C PRO A 91 0.48 3.57 -10.05
N VAL A 92 0.68 3.32 -8.77
CA VAL A 92 -0.34 3.46 -7.73
C VAL A 92 0.23 4.27 -6.58
N ARG A 93 -0.54 5.25 -6.10
CA ARG A 93 -0.25 5.97 -4.85
C ARG A 93 -1.51 5.96 -3.98
N GLN A 94 -1.42 5.37 -2.79
CA GLN A 94 -2.60 5.15 -1.95
C GLN A 94 -2.26 5.02 -0.48
N TRP A 95 -3.29 5.18 0.36
CA TRP A 95 -3.24 4.81 1.77
C TRP A 95 -3.50 3.31 1.94
N CYS A 96 -2.73 2.65 2.79
CA CYS A 96 -2.94 1.26 3.19
C CYS A 96 -2.68 1.10 4.69
N SER A 97 -3.11 -0.04 5.27
CA SER A 97 -2.79 -0.36 6.66
C SER A 97 -1.26 -0.44 6.86
N GLU A 98 -0.77 -0.04 8.03
CA GLU A 98 0.61 -0.26 8.43
C GLU A 98 1.07 -1.73 8.27
N ALA A 99 0.16 -2.69 8.45
CA ALA A 99 0.44 -4.11 8.28
C ALA A 99 0.81 -4.49 6.83
N ALA A 100 0.44 -3.67 5.84
CA ALA A 100 0.78 -3.88 4.45
C ALA A 100 2.21 -3.44 4.11
N VAL A 101 2.92 -2.79 5.03
CA VAL A 101 4.22 -2.17 4.75
C VAL A 101 5.28 -2.74 5.67
N SER A 102 6.41 -3.12 5.08
CA SER A 102 7.60 -3.54 5.82
C SER A 102 8.84 -2.78 5.34
N PRO A 103 9.83 -2.53 6.21
CA PRO A 103 11.09 -1.94 5.78
C PRO A 103 11.72 -2.77 4.67
N ASN A 104 12.19 -2.12 3.60
CA ASN A 104 13.04 -2.81 2.65
C ASN A 104 14.43 -2.97 3.27
N PRO A 105 14.88 -4.18 3.65
CA PRO A 105 16.21 -4.32 4.21
C PRO A 105 17.23 -3.81 3.19
N PRO A 106 18.22 -2.99 3.61
CA PRO A 106 19.24 -2.53 2.69
C PRO A 106 19.91 -3.75 2.05
N ALA A 107 20.10 -3.70 0.72
CA ALA A 107 20.87 -4.72 0.03
C ALA A 107 22.22 -4.85 0.73
N ARG A 108 22.47 -6.00 1.34
CA ARG A 108 23.69 -6.27 2.10
C ARG A 108 24.86 -6.15 1.12
N ARG A 109 25.57 -5.01 1.13
CA ARG A 109 26.75 -4.79 0.30
C ARG A 109 27.78 -5.87 0.65
N ARG A 110 28.17 -6.68 -0.34
CA ARG A 110 29.33 -7.57 -0.27
C ARG A 110 30.57 -6.80 -0.67
#